data_AF-A0A3Q9C5Z3-F1
#
_entry.id   AF-A0A3Q9C5Z3-F1
#
_cell.length_a   1.000
_cell.length_b   1.000
_cell.length_c   1.000
_cell.angle_alpha   90.00
_cell.angle_beta   90.00
_cell.angle_gamma   90.00
#
_symmetry.space_group_name_H-M   'P 1'
#
loop_
_entity.id
_entity.type
_entity.pdbx_description
1 polymer ?
#
loop_
_entity_poly.entity_id
_entity_poly.type
_entity_poly.pdbx_seq_one_letter_code
_entity_poly.pdbx_strand_id
1 'polypeptide(L)'
;MAGRLAVDGDELSDFMGKLRKSTNSLAGVRKALSDAGVRGLGTDDLDSACEDFQDDWKYGAEEIGKQTEDLAEIIGKSRDSYREVDKALEAALEKAARKAKRGDGK
;
A
#
# COMPACT_ATOMS: atom_id res chain seq x y z
N MET A 1 25.45 -7.83 9.30
CA MET A 1 24.64 -8.59 8.33
C MET A 1 23.15 -8.53 8.62
N ALA A 2 22.69 -8.50 9.88
CA ALA A 2 21.25 -8.39 10.21
C ALA A 2 20.57 -7.07 9.78
N GLY A 3 21.24 -5.92 9.93
CA GLY A 3 20.65 -4.61 9.57
C GLY A 3 20.53 -4.31 8.07
N ARG A 4 20.98 -5.22 7.18
CA ARG A 4 20.94 -5.05 5.72
C ARG A 4 19.87 -5.93 5.04
N LEU A 5 19.22 -6.79 5.83
CA LEU A 5 18.16 -7.71 5.41
C LEU A 5 16.84 -7.46 6.16
N ALA A 6 16.89 -6.74 7.29
CA ALA A 6 15.69 -6.27 7.96
C ALA A 6 15.01 -5.24 7.05
N VAL A 7 13.97 -5.68 6.35
CA VAL A 7 12.97 -4.77 5.82
C VAL A 7 12.47 -3.95 7.00
N ASP A 8 12.61 -2.63 6.92
CA ASP A 8 12.02 -1.74 7.92
C ASP A 8 10.50 -1.82 7.76
N GLY A 9 9.92 -2.77 8.50
CA GLY A 9 8.50 -3.05 8.48
C GLY A 9 7.68 -1.87 8.98
N ASP A 10 8.30 -0.95 9.72
CA ASP A 10 7.66 0.25 10.22
C ASP A 10 7.63 1.31 9.10
N GLU A 11 8.74 1.53 8.39
CA GLU A 11 8.78 2.42 7.21
C GLU A 11 7.84 1.95 6.09
N LEU A 12 7.75 0.64 5.83
CA LEU A 12 6.76 0.09 4.91
C LEU A 12 5.33 0.32 5.41
N SER A 13 5.08 0.14 6.71
CA SER A 13 3.74 0.38 7.28
C SER A 13 3.34 1.86 7.19
N ASP A 14 4.31 2.76 7.38
CA ASP A 14 4.13 4.20 7.22
C ASP A 14 3.86 4.60 5.76
N PHE A 15 4.62 4.03 4.82
CA PHE A 15 4.41 4.25 3.39
C PHE A 15 3.01 3.79 2.96
N MET A 16 2.59 2.62 3.43
CA MET A 16 1.24 2.08 3.26
C MET A 16 0.16 3.01 3.81
N GLY A 17 0.37 3.57 5.00
CA GLY A 17 -0.54 4.54 5.60
C GLY A 17 -0.70 5.81 4.76
N LYS A 18 0.41 6.34 4.21
CA LYS A 18 0.41 7.50 3.32
C LYS A 18 -0.34 7.24 2.02
N LEU A 19 -0.13 6.07 1.42
CA LEU A 19 -0.84 5.62 0.22
C LEU A 19 -2.36 5.58 0.44
N ARG A 20 -2.83 4.93 1.51
CA ARG A 20 -4.26 4.89 1.87
C ARG A 20 -4.85 6.29 2.07
N LYS A 21 -4.12 7.19 2.71
CA LYS A 21 -4.56 8.59 2.90
C LYS A 21 -4.68 9.33 1.57
N SER A 22 -3.77 9.08 0.63
CA SER A 22 -3.85 9.64 -0.72
C SER A 22 -5.09 9.15 -1.46
N THR A 23 -5.35 7.83 -1.46
CA THR A 23 -6.57 7.23 -2.05
C THR A 23 -7.84 7.83 -1.47
N ASN A 24 -7.93 7.96 -0.14
CA ASN A 24 -9.08 8.59 0.52
C ASN A 24 -9.26 10.06 0.13
N SER A 25 -8.16 10.80 -0.06
CA SER A 25 -8.21 12.20 -0.49
C SER A 25 -8.72 12.32 -1.93
N LEU A 26 -8.24 11.46 -2.83
CA LEU A 26 -8.72 11.40 -4.23
C LEU A 26 -10.22 11.05 -4.29
N ALA A 27 -10.67 10.09 -3.49
CA ALA A 27 -12.09 9.75 -3.38
C ALA A 27 -12.93 10.92 -2.84
N GLY A 28 -12.39 11.69 -1.89
CA GLY A 28 -13.03 12.89 -1.34
C GLY A 28 -13.19 14.00 -2.38
N VAL A 29 -12.13 14.28 -3.15
CA VAL A 29 -12.17 15.24 -4.26
C VAL A 29 -13.21 14.82 -5.31
N ARG A 30 -13.24 13.53 -5.68
CA ARG A 30 -14.25 12.99 -6.60
C ARG A 30 -15.67 13.27 -6.10
N LYS A 31 -15.94 13.00 -4.82
CA LYS A 31 -17.26 13.24 -4.24
C LYS A 31 -17.65 14.71 -4.32
N ALA A 32 -16.72 15.61 -3.97
CA ALA A 32 -16.96 17.04 -4.06
C ALA A 32 -17.25 17.52 -5.49
N LEU A 33 -16.55 16.98 -6.49
CA LEU A 33 -16.80 17.27 -7.91
C LEU A 33 -18.19 16.79 -8.36
N SER A 34 -18.58 15.58 -7.96
CA SER A 34 -19.91 15.03 -8.27
C SER A 34 -21.04 15.82 -7.60
N ASP A 35 -20.84 16.27 -6.35
CA ASP A 35 -21.84 17.01 -5.57
C ASP A 35 -22.05 18.44 -6.12
N ALA A 36 -21.04 19.02 -6.79
CA ALA A 36 -21.13 20.36 -7.34
C ALA A 36 -22.11 20.48 -8.51
N GLY A 37 -22.37 19.39 -9.25
CA GLY A 37 -23.23 19.37 -10.43
C GLY A 37 -22.66 20.14 -11.62
N VAL A 38 -22.84 19.60 -12.82
CA VAL A 38 -22.34 20.17 -14.09
C VAL A 38 -23.39 20.94 -14.87
N ARG A 39 -24.66 20.88 -14.45
CA ARG A 39 -25.77 21.51 -15.17
C ARG A 39 -25.93 22.96 -14.77
N GLY A 40 -25.97 23.85 -15.77
CA GLY A 40 -26.21 25.27 -15.58
C GLY A 40 -24.94 26.11 -15.44
N LEU A 41 -23.78 25.63 -15.93
CA LEU A 41 -22.53 26.39 -15.94
C LEU A 41 -22.49 27.44 -17.07
N GLY A 42 -23.42 27.36 -18.02
CA GLY A 42 -23.79 28.50 -18.86
C GLY A 42 -24.15 28.14 -20.30
N THR A 43 -23.47 27.15 -20.88
CA THR A 43 -23.68 26.68 -22.26
C THR A 43 -23.61 25.16 -22.32
N ASP A 44 -24.40 24.54 -23.19
CA ASP A 44 -24.43 23.08 -23.36
C ASP A 44 -23.04 22.47 -23.63
N ASP A 45 -22.16 23.17 -24.37
CA ASP A 45 -20.79 22.73 -24.63
C ASP A 45 -19.92 22.70 -23.36
N LEU A 46 -20.13 23.65 -22.44
CA LEU A 46 -19.40 23.74 -21.18
C LEU A 46 -19.89 22.67 -20.21
N ASP A 47 -21.21 22.47 -20.14
CA ASP A 47 -21.83 21.41 -19.34
C ASP A 47 -21.32 20.03 -19.84
N SER A 48 -21.26 19.80 -21.16
CA SER A 48 -20.73 18.57 -21.77
C SER A 48 -19.24 18.36 -21.48
N ALA A 49 -18.41 19.40 -21.62
CA ALA A 49 -16.98 19.29 -21.32
C ALA A 49 -16.71 19.02 -19.83
N CYS A 50 -17.57 19.55 -18.95
CA CYS A 50 -17.52 19.26 -17.52
C CYS A 50 -18.00 17.83 -17.20
N GLU A 51 -19.02 17.31 -17.91
CA GLU A 51 -19.43 15.90 -17.81
C GLU A 51 -18.28 14.96 -18.20
N ASP A 52 -17.68 15.17 -19.36
CA ASP A 52 -16.54 14.36 -19.85
C ASP A 52 -15.37 14.41 -18.88
N PHE A 53 -15.01 15.60 -18.38
CA PHE A 53 -13.95 15.75 -17.39
C PHE A 53 -14.26 15.00 -16.10
N GLN A 54 -15.50 15.04 -15.61
CA GLN A 54 -15.88 14.33 -14.39
C GLN A 54 -15.80 12.81 -14.55
N ASP A 55 -16.21 12.29 -15.71
CA ASP A 55 -16.14 10.86 -16.01
C ASP A 55 -14.69 10.37 -16.15
N ASP A 56 -13.86 11.09 -16.89
CA ASP A 56 -12.43 10.78 -17.02
C ASP A 56 -11.71 10.86 -15.66
N TRP A 57 -12.01 11.90 -14.88
CA TRP A 57 -11.44 12.08 -13.55
C TRP A 57 -11.89 10.97 -12.59
N LYS A 58 -13.15 10.55 -12.66
CA LYS A 58 -13.68 9.42 -11.88
C LYS A 58 -12.93 8.14 -12.22
N TYR A 59 -12.79 7.83 -13.51
CA TYR A 59 -12.06 6.64 -13.96
C TYR A 59 -10.60 6.67 -13.48
N GLY A 60 -9.90 7.78 -13.71
CA GLY A 60 -8.51 7.94 -13.28
C GLY A 60 -8.33 7.79 -11.77
N ALA A 61 -9.21 8.38 -10.97
CA ALA A 61 -9.18 8.25 -9.52
C ALA A 61 -9.44 6.80 -9.04
N GLU A 62 -10.35 6.09 -9.69
CA GLU A 62 -10.63 4.67 -9.39
C GLU A 62 -9.44 3.77 -9.75
N GLU A 63 -8.79 3.99 -10.89
CA GLU A 63 -7.59 3.23 -11.29
C GLU A 63 -6.40 3.51 -10.37
N ILE A 64 -6.17 4.76 -9.98
CA ILE A 64 -5.14 5.09 -8.98
C ILE A 64 -5.44 4.40 -7.65
N GLY A 65 -6.70 4.35 -7.24
CA GLY A 65 -7.14 3.64 -6.04
C GLY A 65 -6.78 2.15 -6.09
N LYS A 66 -7.17 1.45 -7.17
CA LYS A 66 -6.87 0.02 -7.38
C LYS A 66 -5.38 -0.26 -7.39
N GLN A 67 -4.60 0.47 -8.20
CA GLN A 67 -3.15 0.28 -8.29
C GLN A 67 -2.46 0.52 -6.94
N THR A 68 -2.96 1.47 -6.15
CA THR A 68 -2.47 1.73 -4.80
C THR A 68 -2.77 0.58 -3.86
N GLU A 69 -3.96 -0.02 -3.93
CA GLU A 69 -4.35 -1.20 -3.16
C GLU A 69 -3.54 -2.45 -3.55
N ASP A 70 -3.33 -2.67 -4.84
CA ASP A 70 -2.51 -3.78 -5.34
C ASP A 70 -1.06 -3.67 -4.88
N LEU A 71 -0.46 -2.48 -5.03
CA LEU A 71 0.89 -2.20 -4.52
C LEU A 71 0.96 -2.45 -3.02
N ALA A 72 -0.10 -2.05 -2.31
CA ALA A 72 -0.20 -2.24 -0.87
C ALA A 72 -0.19 -3.72 -0.48
N GLU A 73 -0.94 -4.55 -1.19
CA GLU A 73 -0.98 -5.99 -0.97
C GLU A 73 0.38 -6.65 -1.26
N ILE A 74 1.02 -6.29 -2.38
CA ILE A 74 2.33 -6.84 -2.76
C ILE A 74 3.39 -6.52 -1.70
N ILE A 75 3.42 -5.28 -1.21
CA ILE A 75 4.34 -4.85 -0.15
C ILE A 75 4.07 -5.63 1.15
N GLY A 76 2.80 -5.81 1.52
CA GLY A 76 2.41 -6.61 2.68
C GLY A 76 2.91 -8.05 2.60
N LYS A 77 2.66 -8.73 1.47
CA LYS A 77 3.15 -10.09 1.20
C LYS A 77 4.67 -10.20 1.26
N SER A 78 5.36 -9.20 0.70
CA SER A 78 6.83 -9.15 0.72
C SER A 78 7.35 -9.05 2.16
N ARG A 79 6.82 -8.13 2.96
CA ARG A 79 7.15 -7.99 4.40
C ARG A 79 6.94 -9.29 5.15
N ASP A 80 5.79 -9.92 4.99
CA ASP A 80 5.47 -11.17 5.69
C ASP A 80 6.44 -12.29 5.31
N SER A 81 6.79 -12.40 4.02
CA SER A 81 7.77 -13.37 3.54
C SER A 81 9.15 -13.17 4.17
N TYR A 82 9.63 -11.93 4.25
CA TYR A 82 10.91 -11.62 4.93
C TYR A 82 10.86 -11.99 6.41
N ARG A 83 9.77 -11.65 7.09
CA ARG A 83 9.59 -11.96 8.51
C ARG A 83 9.53 -13.46 8.79
N GLU A 84 8.93 -14.24 7.90
CA GLU A 84 8.91 -15.71 8.00
C GLU A 84 10.32 -16.29 7.85
N VAL A 85 11.09 -15.82 6.87
CA VAL A 85 12.48 -16.25 6.66
C VAL A 85 13.35 -15.93 7.88
N ASP A 86 13.23 -14.71 8.42
CA ASP A 86 14.00 -14.28 9.60
C ASP A 86 13.67 -15.15 10.83
N LYS A 87 12.39 -15.41 11.09
CA LYS A 87 11.97 -16.30 12.20
C LYS A 87 12.47 -17.73 12.02
N ALA A 88 12.41 -18.26 10.79
CA ALA A 88 12.89 -19.60 10.49
C ALA A 88 14.41 -19.70 10.71
N LEU A 89 15.16 -18.68 10.29
CA LEU A 89 16.59 -18.59 10.49
C LEU A 89 16.95 -18.50 11.97
N GLU A 90 16.28 -17.63 12.73
CA GLU A 90 16.47 -17.49 14.18
C GLU A 90 16.22 -18.82 14.90
N ALA A 91 15.11 -19.50 14.61
CA ALA A 91 14.79 -20.80 15.19
C ALA A 91 15.85 -21.87 14.85
N ALA A 92 16.37 -21.88 13.61
CA ALA A 92 17.42 -22.80 13.20
C ALA A 92 18.74 -22.55 13.95
N LEU A 93 19.12 -21.27 14.11
CA LEU A 93 20.31 -20.86 14.87
C LEU A 93 20.19 -21.21 16.34
N GLU A 94 19.03 -20.96 16.97
CA GLU A 94 18.79 -21.38 18.36
C GLU A 94 18.91 -22.89 18.54
N LYS A 95 18.33 -23.67 17.62
CA LYS A 95 18.39 -25.13 17.67
C LYS A 95 19.82 -25.63 17.53
N ALA A 96 20.61 -25.03 16.63
CA ALA A 96 22.03 -25.34 16.47
C ALA A 96 22.83 -25.00 17.74
N ALA A 97 22.61 -23.82 18.33
CA ALA A 97 23.27 -23.40 19.56
C ALA A 97 22.95 -24.32 20.75
N ARG A 98 21.70 -24.75 20.89
CA ARG A 98 21.28 -25.73 21.91
C ARG A 98 21.94 -27.10 21.71
N LYS A 99 22.10 -27.53 20.45
CA LYS A 99 22.78 -28.79 20.11
C LYS A 99 24.29 -28.72 20.42
N ALA A 100 24.95 -27.61 20.11
CA ALA A 100 26.36 -27.39 20.45
C ALA A 100 26.61 -27.45 21.96
N LYS A 101 25.80 -26.76 22.77
CA LYS A 101 25.90 -26.80 24.24
C LYS A 101 25.70 -28.20 24.86
N ARG A 102 24.97 -29.10 24.18
CA ARG A 102 24.79 -30.49 24.63
C ARG A 102 25.94 -31.42 24.22
N GLY A 103 26.77 -31.02 23.24
CA GLY A 103 27.90 -31.81 22.73
C GLY A 103 29.20 -31.64 23.52
N ASP A 104 29.40 -30.48 24.15
CA ASP A 104 30.61 -30.12 24.93
C ASP A 104 30.63 -30.69 26.37
N GLY A 105 29.62 -31.47 26.75
CA GLY A 105 29.47 -32.03 28.10
C GLY A 105 29.96 -33.46 28.30
N LYS A 106 30.84 -33.98 27.42
CA LYS A 106 31.36 -35.35 27.49
C LYS A 106 32.88 -35.39 27.51
#